data_AF-A0A3C1YN89-F1
#
_entry.id   AF-A0A3C1YN89-F1
#
_cell.length_a   1.000
_cell.length_b   1.000
_cell.length_c   1.000
_cell.angle_alpha   90.00
_cell.angle_beta   90.00
_cell.angle_gamma   90.00
#
_symmetry.space_group_name_H-M   'P 1'
#
loop_
_entity.id
_entity.type
_entity.pdbx_description
1 polymer ?
#
loop_
_entity_poly.entity_id
_entity_poly.type
_entity_poly.pdbx_seq_one_letter_code
_entity_poly.pdbx_strand_id
1 'polypeptide(L)'
;MSTIHYKLVFAVFFSIAWLFQSSFAQGTLQQLLNNGPNAKRINIVFLSEGYTAKQLPQFITDATNNLNSFLNTPPNSGYKSFFNAFAISVASTDSGSDHPSRSIFRNTYFNSTYDTYNIARLITINSAGSNNAYTLLQNLIPEYDIVIMIVNDTEYGGSGGGIAITSVNSSALEIVTHELGHSFAGLGDEYSDAYPGYPDIEEPNTTKETVPDKIKWKSWIVKTTPIPTPKTAQYGSVVGLFEGAHYHTTGWYRPKLSCKMLSLGVPFCEVCSETFVTSYYKFLRPIESFSPISPEIFLSDTQSVILSIIHLNPTGKSIEVEWFVDGIRRNGENESTFKIVAKDFGIGQHTAYCIVRDTTLLVRNDPSTLLRDSVLWNISVSNASDVLTDHLDKIPNHFFLEQNFPNPFNPATTIAFNLPISSFVTLTVYDMMGREIEILIAQEMSPGRFTQQWNASKLSGGIYICELRSGSYKQTIKLALIK
;
A
#
# COMPACT_ATOMS: atom_id res chain seq x y z
N MET A 1 -51.48 34.35 67.44
CA MET A 1 -50.47 34.67 66.42
C MET A 1 -50.00 33.36 65.82
N SER A 2 -50.66 32.94 64.75
CA SER A 2 -50.59 31.58 64.18
C SER A 2 -49.69 31.54 62.95
N THR A 3 -48.81 30.55 62.98
CA THR A 3 -48.03 29.95 61.89
C THR A 3 -48.74 29.91 60.53
N ILE A 4 -48.06 30.41 59.49
CA ILE A 4 -48.37 30.14 58.08
C ILE A 4 -47.18 29.40 57.46
N HIS A 5 -47.47 28.21 56.94
CA HIS A 5 -46.59 27.41 56.10
C HIS A 5 -46.40 28.07 54.72
N TYR A 6 -45.16 28.21 54.26
CA TYR A 6 -44.87 28.36 52.82
C TYR A 6 -43.94 27.25 52.35
N LYS A 7 -44.44 26.55 51.33
CA LYS A 7 -43.81 25.41 50.64
C LYS A 7 -42.58 25.89 49.88
N LEU A 8 -41.47 25.17 50.01
CA LEU A 8 -40.30 25.29 49.14
C LEU A 8 -40.69 24.87 47.71
N VAL A 9 -40.56 25.78 46.75
CA VAL A 9 -40.52 25.49 45.32
C VAL A 9 -39.05 25.54 44.90
N PHE A 10 -38.46 24.38 44.61
CA PHE A 10 -37.17 24.30 43.94
C PHE A 10 -37.38 24.60 42.45
N ALA A 11 -37.01 25.80 42.01
CA ALA A 11 -36.89 26.12 40.60
C ALA A 11 -35.57 25.55 40.08
N VAL A 12 -35.66 24.49 39.26
CA VAL A 12 -34.51 23.96 38.51
C VAL A 12 -34.27 24.90 37.33
N PHE A 13 -33.17 25.66 37.39
CA PHE A 13 -32.66 26.39 36.23
C PHE A 13 -32.14 25.38 35.20
N PHE A 14 -32.88 25.19 34.11
CA PHE A 14 -32.34 24.57 32.89
C PHE A 14 -31.39 25.58 32.24
N SER A 15 -30.09 25.46 32.52
CA SER A 15 -29.05 26.04 31.68
C SER A 15 -29.00 25.26 30.37
N ILE A 16 -29.64 25.78 29.33
CA ILE A 16 -29.44 25.30 27.95
C ILE A 16 -28.02 25.74 27.55
N ALA A 17 -27.03 24.89 27.86
CA ALA A 17 -25.75 24.96 27.20
C ALA A 17 -25.97 24.48 25.77
N TRP A 18 -26.03 25.41 24.82
CA TRP A 18 -25.78 25.10 23.42
C TRP A 18 -24.33 24.60 23.34
N LEU A 19 -24.15 23.28 23.46
CA LEU A 19 -22.96 22.62 22.97
C LEU A 19 -22.96 22.82 21.46
N PHE A 20 -22.26 23.86 20.99
CA PHE A 20 -21.69 23.83 19.66
C PHE A 20 -20.66 22.70 19.65
N GLN A 21 -21.11 21.46 19.51
CA GLN A 21 -20.28 20.50 18.81
C GLN A 21 -20.17 21.07 17.41
N SER A 22 -19.03 21.72 17.12
CA SER A 22 -18.63 21.94 15.74
C SER A 22 -18.56 20.56 15.11
N SER A 23 -19.62 20.17 14.41
CA SER A 23 -19.59 19.04 13.50
C SER A 23 -18.62 19.43 12.40
N PHE A 24 -17.32 19.27 12.67
CA PHE A 24 -16.32 19.36 11.62
C PHE A 24 -16.79 18.42 10.51
N ALA A 25 -16.94 18.96 9.30
CA ALA A 25 -17.44 18.20 8.16
C ALA A 25 -16.62 16.91 8.05
N GLN A 26 -17.32 15.77 8.01
CA GLN A 26 -16.72 14.47 7.78
C GLN A 26 -15.93 14.56 6.46
N GLY A 27 -14.64 14.24 6.49
CA GLY A 27 -13.78 14.34 5.31
C GLY A 27 -14.37 13.56 4.15
N THR A 28 -14.29 14.13 2.94
CA THR A 28 -14.80 13.48 1.72
C THR A 28 -13.64 12.88 0.95
N LEU A 29 -13.68 11.57 0.72
CA LEU A 29 -12.68 10.85 -0.08
C LEU A 29 -13.04 10.91 -1.57
N GLN A 30 -12.07 11.27 -2.40
CA GLN A 30 -12.15 11.22 -3.86
C GLN A 30 -10.95 10.45 -4.41
N GLN A 31 -11.19 9.50 -5.32
CA GLN A 31 -10.12 8.82 -6.04
C GLN A 31 -9.62 9.70 -7.19
N LEU A 32 -8.30 9.96 -7.22
CA LEU A 32 -7.62 10.75 -8.27
C LEU A 32 -6.98 9.85 -9.34
N LEU A 33 -6.49 8.68 -8.93
CA LEU A 33 -5.85 7.70 -9.81
C LEU A 33 -6.23 6.29 -9.37
N ASN A 34 -6.68 5.48 -10.32
CA ASN A 34 -7.04 4.08 -10.11
C ASN A 34 -6.30 3.22 -11.15
N ASN A 35 -5.27 2.51 -10.70
CA ASN A 35 -4.53 1.55 -11.51
C ASN A 35 -4.80 0.10 -11.10
N GLY A 36 -5.66 -0.16 -10.11
CA GLY A 36 -5.95 -1.51 -9.63
C GLY A 36 -6.40 -1.53 -8.16
N PRO A 37 -6.56 -2.74 -7.57
CA PRO A 37 -6.93 -2.89 -6.17
C PRO A 37 -5.92 -2.21 -5.22
N ASN A 38 -6.41 -1.56 -4.16
CA ASN A 38 -5.57 -0.84 -3.18
C ASN A 38 -4.49 -1.73 -2.59
N ALA A 39 -4.83 -2.96 -2.16
CA ALA A 39 -3.88 -3.95 -1.64
C ALA A 39 -2.80 -4.41 -2.64
N LYS A 40 -2.86 -3.96 -3.91
CA LYS A 40 -1.92 -4.30 -4.98
C LYS A 40 -1.25 -3.05 -5.56
N ARG A 41 -1.40 -1.90 -4.92
CA ARG A 41 -0.83 -0.61 -5.34
C ARG A 41 -0.27 0.12 -4.13
N ILE A 42 0.65 1.04 -4.37
CA ILE A 42 1.08 2.03 -3.39
C ILE A 42 0.05 3.15 -3.39
N ASN A 43 -0.63 3.36 -2.27
CA ASN A 43 -1.75 4.29 -2.15
C ASN A 43 -1.26 5.64 -1.61
N ILE A 44 -1.25 6.66 -2.48
CA ILE A 44 -0.94 8.05 -2.12
C ILE A 44 -2.22 8.76 -1.68
N VAL A 45 -2.21 9.42 -0.53
CA VAL A 45 -3.35 10.18 -0.02
C VAL A 45 -2.98 11.64 0.20
N PHE A 46 -3.72 12.53 -0.44
CA PHE A 46 -3.62 13.97 -0.26
C PHE A 46 -4.64 14.46 0.77
N LEU A 47 -4.21 15.31 1.72
CA LEU A 47 -5.08 15.96 2.71
C LEU A 47 -5.15 17.46 2.45
N SER A 48 -6.35 18.04 2.47
CA SER A 48 -6.53 19.49 2.29
C SER A 48 -6.38 20.25 3.59
N GLU A 49 -5.45 21.20 3.64
CA GLU A 49 -5.25 22.08 4.80
C GLU A 49 -5.36 23.57 4.39
N GLY A 50 -6.11 24.35 5.19
CA GLY A 50 -6.30 25.78 4.90
C GLY A 50 -7.18 26.07 3.67
N TYR A 51 -7.91 25.08 3.15
CA TYR A 51 -8.91 25.27 2.10
C TYR A 51 -10.29 25.47 2.72
N THR A 52 -10.94 26.60 2.46
CA THR A 52 -12.35 26.78 2.83
C THR A 52 -13.26 25.88 1.98
N ALA A 53 -14.51 25.69 2.39
CA ALA A 53 -15.48 24.87 1.64
C ALA A 53 -15.60 25.27 0.15
N LYS A 54 -15.46 26.56 -0.16
CA LYS A 54 -15.50 27.08 -1.55
C LYS A 54 -14.23 26.78 -2.35
N GLN A 55 -13.12 26.47 -1.69
CA GLN A 55 -11.81 26.20 -2.28
C GLN A 55 -11.50 24.70 -2.39
N LEU A 56 -12.35 23.81 -1.88
CA LEU A 56 -12.14 22.36 -2.03
C LEU A 56 -12.02 21.89 -3.50
N PRO A 57 -12.73 22.46 -4.48
CA PRO A 57 -12.46 22.16 -5.89
C PRO A 57 -11.04 22.54 -6.34
N GLN A 58 -10.47 23.62 -5.79
CA GLN A 58 -9.09 24.00 -6.05
C GLN A 58 -8.11 23.01 -5.42
N PHE A 59 -8.38 22.54 -4.19
CA PHE A 59 -7.58 21.48 -3.57
C PHE A 59 -7.48 20.22 -4.45
N ILE A 60 -8.57 19.76 -5.07
CA ILE A 60 -8.52 18.62 -5.99
C ILE A 60 -7.59 18.89 -7.18
N THR A 61 -7.59 20.12 -7.69
CA THR A 61 -6.67 20.55 -8.75
C THR A 61 -5.22 20.53 -8.27
N ASP A 62 -4.95 21.07 -7.07
CA ASP A 62 -3.61 21.13 -6.48
C ASP A 62 -3.07 19.73 -6.18
N ALA A 63 -3.90 18.84 -5.63
CA ALA A 63 -3.57 17.43 -5.38
C ALA A 63 -3.27 16.69 -6.69
N THR A 64 -4.05 16.92 -7.74
CA THR A 64 -3.81 16.34 -9.06
C THR A 64 -2.49 16.84 -9.66
N ASN A 65 -2.18 18.13 -9.52
CA ASN A 65 -0.92 18.70 -9.98
C ASN A 65 0.29 18.14 -9.21
N ASN A 66 0.16 17.98 -7.89
CA ASN A 66 1.19 17.39 -7.04
C ASN A 66 1.45 15.93 -7.43
N LEU A 67 0.37 15.14 -7.58
CA LEU A 67 0.42 13.77 -8.07
C LEU A 67 1.12 13.67 -9.43
N ASN A 68 0.75 14.53 -10.39
CA ASN A 68 1.35 14.55 -11.70
C ASN A 68 2.83 14.91 -11.66
N SER A 69 3.24 15.87 -10.83
CA SER A 69 4.65 16.23 -10.65
C SER A 69 5.46 15.05 -10.13
N PHE A 70 4.98 14.40 -9.06
CA PHE A 70 5.62 13.22 -8.48
C PHE A 70 5.72 12.08 -9.50
N LEU A 71 4.59 11.70 -10.13
CA LEU A 71 4.55 10.60 -11.09
C LEU A 71 5.31 10.89 -12.38
N ASN A 72 5.58 12.14 -12.74
CA ASN A 72 6.40 12.47 -13.92
C ASN A 72 7.89 12.57 -13.61
N THR A 73 8.30 12.59 -12.34
CA THR A 73 9.70 12.59 -11.93
C THR A 73 10.29 11.18 -12.04
N PRO A 74 11.41 10.96 -12.75
CA PRO A 74 12.10 9.67 -12.75
C PRO A 74 12.64 9.31 -11.35
N PRO A 75 12.52 8.04 -10.89
CA PRO A 75 12.06 6.89 -11.66
C PRO A 75 10.54 6.68 -11.69
N ASN A 76 9.75 7.41 -10.89
CA ASN A 76 8.29 7.24 -10.76
C ASN A 76 7.57 7.23 -12.13
N SER A 77 8.06 8.01 -13.09
CA SER A 77 7.53 8.07 -14.46
C SER A 77 7.52 6.72 -15.20
N GLY A 78 8.44 5.82 -14.86
CA GLY A 78 8.46 4.44 -15.36
C GLY A 78 7.55 3.49 -14.58
N TYR A 79 7.03 3.88 -13.42
CA TYR A 79 6.30 3.01 -12.49
C TYR A 79 4.92 3.55 -12.14
N LYS A 80 4.33 4.44 -12.95
CA LYS A 80 3.03 5.08 -12.65
C LYS A 80 1.91 4.08 -12.32
N SER A 81 1.89 2.94 -13.00
CA SER A 81 0.91 1.86 -12.80
C SER A 81 0.97 1.21 -11.41
N PHE A 82 2.02 1.46 -10.63
CA PHE A 82 2.21 0.91 -9.29
C PHE A 82 1.45 1.69 -8.24
N PHE A 83 0.94 2.89 -8.58
CA PHE A 83 0.32 3.79 -7.63
C PHE A 83 -1.18 3.89 -7.84
N ASN A 84 -1.91 4.00 -6.74
CA ASN A 84 -3.22 4.64 -6.69
C ASN A 84 -3.07 6.01 -6.00
N ALA A 85 -4.05 6.89 -6.20
CA ALA A 85 -4.05 8.18 -5.51
C ALA A 85 -5.45 8.61 -5.12
N PHE A 86 -5.54 9.25 -3.95
CA PHE A 86 -6.76 9.69 -3.33
C PHE A 86 -6.60 11.09 -2.74
N ALA A 87 -7.69 11.82 -2.63
CA ALA A 87 -7.75 13.12 -1.96
C ALA A 87 -8.84 13.07 -0.89
N ILE A 88 -8.50 13.46 0.34
CA ILE A 88 -9.45 13.66 1.44
C ILE A 88 -9.63 15.16 1.61
N SER A 89 -10.83 15.63 1.25
CA SER A 89 -11.23 17.02 1.36
C SER A 89 -11.89 17.28 2.71
N VAL A 90 -11.33 18.23 3.47
CA VAL A 90 -11.88 18.79 4.70
C VAL A 90 -11.86 20.32 4.63
N ALA A 91 -13.00 20.93 4.96
CA ALA A 91 -13.11 22.38 4.95
C ALA A 91 -12.46 22.98 6.22
N SER A 92 -11.54 23.92 6.02
CA SER A 92 -11.07 24.84 7.05
C SER A 92 -12.01 26.03 7.20
N THR A 93 -12.03 26.67 8.37
CA THR A 93 -12.78 27.92 8.57
C THR A 93 -12.11 29.07 7.83
N ASP A 94 -10.79 29.18 7.97
CA ASP A 94 -9.99 30.20 7.29
C ASP A 94 -9.19 29.62 6.12
N SER A 95 -8.87 30.49 5.16
CA SER A 95 -7.92 30.19 4.08
C SER A 95 -6.49 30.48 4.53
N GLY A 96 -5.53 29.62 4.17
CA GLY A 96 -4.11 29.80 4.47
C GLY A 96 -3.64 29.00 5.68
N SER A 97 -2.56 29.45 6.31
CA SER A 97 -1.94 28.84 7.48
C SER A 97 -1.48 29.92 8.47
N ASP A 98 -1.08 29.51 9.68
CA ASP A 98 -0.48 30.42 10.65
C ASP A 98 0.92 30.88 10.18
N HIS A 99 1.22 32.15 10.41
CA HIS A 99 2.58 32.72 10.30
C HIS A 99 2.89 33.53 11.55
N PRO A 100 3.33 32.87 12.64
CA PRO A 100 3.54 33.52 13.93
C PRO A 100 4.56 34.65 13.90
N SER A 101 5.62 34.54 13.07
CA SER A 101 6.63 35.61 12.93
C SER A 101 6.06 36.93 12.39
N ARG A 102 4.88 36.87 11.77
CA ARG A 102 4.15 38.01 11.20
C ARG A 102 2.82 38.28 11.92
N SER A 103 2.57 37.63 13.05
CA SER A 103 1.32 37.74 13.81
C SER A 103 0.06 37.38 13.01
N ILE A 104 0.17 36.43 12.07
CA ILE A 104 -0.97 35.93 11.30
C ILE A 104 -1.39 34.58 11.89
N PHE A 105 -2.67 34.47 12.28
CA PHE A 105 -3.26 33.24 12.82
C PHE A 105 -4.57 32.92 12.09
N ARG A 106 -4.78 31.65 11.78
CA ARG A 106 -5.84 31.09 10.94
C ARG A 106 -6.47 29.90 11.65
N ASN A 107 -7.79 29.85 11.69
CA ASN A 107 -8.53 28.70 12.19
C ASN A 107 -8.69 27.66 11.07
N THR A 108 -7.73 26.73 11.01
CA THR A 108 -7.67 25.67 9.98
C THR A 108 -7.90 24.29 10.57
N TYR A 109 -8.24 23.33 9.73
CA TYR A 109 -8.67 22.00 10.18
C TYR A 109 -7.55 21.23 10.91
N PHE A 110 -6.33 21.26 10.37
CA PHE A 110 -5.18 20.57 10.95
C PHE A 110 -4.26 21.49 11.77
N ASN A 111 -4.57 22.78 11.89
CA ASN A 111 -3.75 23.77 12.59
C ASN A 111 -2.30 23.79 12.10
N SER A 112 -2.12 23.91 10.78
CA SER A 112 -0.80 24.12 10.20
C SER A 112 -0.20 25.46 10.60
N THR A 113 1.12 25.50 10.77
CA THR A 113 1.86 26.73 11.10
C THR A 113 3.24 26.75 10.47
N TYR A 114 3.61 27.92 9.95
CA TYR A 114 4.97 28.24 9.50
C TYR A 114 5.87 28.63 10.68
N ASP A 115 7.16 28.80 10.40
CA ASP A 115 8.16 29.31 11.34
C ASP A 115 8.36 28.42 12.57
N THR A 116 8.07 27.13 12.43
CA THR A 116 8.21 26.17 13.53
C THR A 116 9.68 26.08 13.96
N TYR A 117 9.93 26.05 15.28
CA TYR A 117 11.28 26.03 15.85
C TYR A 117 12.19 27.19 15.40
N ASN A 118 11.61 28.34 15.04
CA ASN A 118 12.30 29.49 14.45
C ASN A 118 12.98 29.19 13.11
N ILE A 119 12.55 28.14 12.41
CA ILE A 119 13.01 27.81 11.06
C ILE A 119 11.98 28.37 10.08
N ALA A 120 12.34 29.46 9.41
CA ALA A 120 11.49 30.06 8.40
C ALA A 120 11.10 29.00 7.36
N ARG A 121 9.83 28.98 6.94
CA ARG A 121 9.27 28.08 5.90
C ARG A 121 9.14 26.61 6.31
N LEU A 122 9.55 26.23 7.52
CA LEU A 122 9.21 24.92 8.09
C LEU A 122 7.74 24.94 8.49
N ILE A 123 6.94 24.11 7.82
CA ILE A 123 5.51 23.95 8.12
C ILE A 123 5.33 22.72 9.00
N THR A 124 4.59 22.85 10.09
CA THR A 124 4.16 21.68 10.89
C THR A 124 2.68 21.77 11.24
N ILE A 125 2.11 20.65 11.69
CA ILE A 125 0.79 20.60 12.32
C ILE A 125 0.94 20.23 13.79
N ASN A 126 0.01 20.70 14.63
CA ASN A 126 0.01 20.34 16.04
C ASN A 126 -0.50 18.90 16.27
N SER A 127 -0.43 18.43 17.52
CA SER A 127 -0.85 17.06 17.88
C SER A 127 -2.33 16.77 17.59
N ALA A 128 -3.22 17.77 17.74
CA ALA A 128 -4.62 17.61 17.42
C ALA A 128 -4.84 17.44 15.91
N GLY A 129 -4.16 18.25 15.09
CA GLY A 129 -4.13 18.11 13.64
C GLY A 129 -3.62 16.74 13.19
N SER A 130 -2.51 16.27 13.78
CA SER A 130 -1.97 14.94 13.49
C SER A 130 -2.98 13.83 13.83
N ASN A 131 -3.61 13.89 15.01
CA ASN A 131 -4.65 12.92 15.40
C ASN A 131 -5.84 12.93 14.43
N ASN A 132 -6.28 14.11 14.00
CA ASN A 132 -7.37 14.26 13.03
C ASN A 132 -7.00 13.64 11.67
N ALA A 133 -5.77 13.89 11.19
CA ALA A 133 -5.28 13.34 9.93
C ALA A 133 -5.27 11.81 9.95
N TYR A 134 -4.69 11.18 10.97
CA TYR A 134 -4.65 9.73 11.08
C TYR A 134 -6.04 9.10 11.30
N THR A 135 -6.93 9.79 12.00
CA THR A 135 -8.34 9.36 12.15
C THR A 135 -9.06 9.34 10.81
N LEU A 136 -8.88 10.37 9.98
CA LEU A 136 -9.46 10.41 8.63
C LEU A 136 -8.93 9.29 7.75
N LEU A 137 -7.61 9.08 7.76
CA LEU A 137 -6.97 8.00 7.00
C LEU A 137 -7.51 6.64 7.42
N GLN A 138 -7.55 6.34 8.72
CA GLN A 138 -8.05 5.07 9.24
C GLN A 138 -9.52 4.79 8.87
N ASN A 139 -10.35 5.83 8.86
CA ASN A 139 -11.78 5.70 8.60
C ASN A 139 -12.12 5.63 7.10
N LEU A 140 -11.35 6.32 6.26
CA LEU A 140 -11.69 6.49 4.84
C LEU A 140 -10.85 5.59 3.93
N ILE A 141 -9.57 5.39 4.26
CA ILE A 141 -8.64 4.61 3.43
C ILE A 141 -7.51 4.02 4.29
N PRO A 142 -7.77 2.98 5.09
CA PRO A 142 -6.77 2.40 5.98
C PRO A 142 -5.58 1.75 5.25
N GLU A 143 -5.67 1.52 3.94
CA GLU A 143 -4.64 0.95 3.07
C GLU A 143 -3.64 2.00 2.54
N TYR A 144 -3.60 3.21 3.11
CA TYR A 144 -2.67 4.26 2.69
C TYR A 144 -1.20 3.90 2.94
N ASP A 145 -0.31 4.32 2.05
CA ASP A 145 1.14 4.12 2.17
C ASP A 145 1.91 5.44 2.27
N ILE A 146 1.45 6.46 1.52
CA ILE A 146 2.08 7.78 1.46
C ILE A 146 1.02 8.83 1.76
N VAL A 147 1.32 9.75 2.68
CA VAL A 147 0.40 10.85 3.04
C VAL A 147 1.08 12.19 2.76
N ILE A 148 0.39 13.04 2.00
CA ILE A 148 0.84 14.39 1.66
C ILE A 148 -0.25 15.39 2.06
N MET A 149 0.05 16.32 2.95
CA MET A 149 -0.83 17.44 3.28
C MET A 149 -0.48 18.65 2.43
N ILE A 150 -1.47 19.18 1.72
CA ILE A 150 -1.32 20.41 0.93
C ILE A 150 -1.93 21.56 1.72
N VAL A 151 -1.09 22.55 2.01
CA VAL A 151 -1.45 23.78 2.71
C VAL A 151 -1.74 24.87 1.67
N ASN A 152 -2.94 25.41 1.70
CA ASN A 152 -3.42 26.46 0.79
C ASN A 152 -2.79 27.84 1.07
N ASP A 153 -1.46 27.91 0.96
CA ASP A 153 -0.67 29.12 1.13
C ASP A 153 0.37 29.23 0.00
N THR A 154 0.49 30.41 -0.60
CA THR A 154 1.40 30.64 -1.73
C THR A 154 2.85 30.83 -1.29
N GLU A 155 3.10 31.05 0.00
CA GLU A 155 4.44 31.10 0.53
C GLU A 155 5.14 29.75 0.37
N TYR A 156 6.40 29.75 -0.02
CA TYR A 156 7.18 28.52 -0.14
C TYR A 156 7.41 27.92 1.25
N GLY A 157 7.08 26.63 1.43
CA GLY A 157 7.37 25.91 2.65
C GLY A 157 6.91 24.46 2.60
N GLY A 158 7.41 23.67 3.55
CA GLY A 158 7.08 22.26 3.67
C GLY A 158 7.86 21.56 4.77
N SER A 159 7.62 20.25 4.89
CA SER A 159 8.35 19.35 5.77
C SER A 159 8.23 17.89 5.32
N GLY A 160 9.24 17.08 5.60
CA GLY A 160 9.11 15.62 5.58
C GLY A 160 8.41 15.06 6.82
N GLY A 161 8.46 13.73 6.97
CA GLY A 161 7.91 12.99 8.11
C GLY A 161 6.85 11.97 7.71
N GLY A 162 6.12 11.45 8.72
CA GLY A 162 5.04 10.48 8.49
C GLY A 162 3.84 11.04 7.71
N ILE A 163 3.70 12.37 7.71
CA ILE A 163 2.87 13.13 6.76
C ILE A 163 3.80 14.17 6.15
N ALA A 164 4.06 14.07 4.85
CA ALA A 164 4.79 15.11 4.15
C ALA A 164 3.89 16.34 4.01
N ILE A 165 4.40 17.54 4.27
CA ILE A 165 3.63 18.78 4.19
C ILE A 165 4.22 19.67 3.11
N THR A 166 3.35 20.28 2.31
CA THR A 166 3.73 21.23 1.27
C THR A 166 2.76 22.37 1.18
N SER A 167 3.26 23.55 0.85
CA SER A 167 2.41 24.63 0.38
C SER A 167 2.02 24.47 -1.10
N VAL A 168 1.14 25.31 -1.62
CA VAL A 168 0.77 25.34 -3.06
C VAL A 168 1.84 26.02 -3.92
N ASN A 169 2.94 26.48 -3.34
CA ASN A 169 4.04 27.07 -4.08
C ASN A 169 4.67 26.03 -5.04
N SER A 170 4.90 26.40 -6.29
CA SER A 170 5.45 25.48 -7.30
C SER A 170 6.81 24.90 -6.92
N SER A 171 7.64 25.66 -6.18
CA SER A 171 8.94 25.17 -5.70
C SER A 171 8.80 24.19 -4.53
N ALA A 172 7.67 24.21 -3.80
CA ALA A 172 7.42 23.27 -2.70
C ALA A 172 7.11 21.85 -3.21
N LEU A 173 6.55 21.71 -4.42
CA LEU A 173 6.33 20.41 -5.08
C LEU A 173 7.64 19.61 -5.25
N GLU A 174 8.73 20.33 -5.55
CA GLU A 174 10.06 19.73 -5.69
C GLU A 174 10.59 19.21 -4.35
N ILE A 175 10.29 19.93 -3.25
CA ILE A 175 10.65 19.51 -1.89
C ILE A 175 9.91 18.23 -1.53
N VAL A 176 8.59 18.14 -1.74
CA VAL A 176 7.83 16.92 -1.37
C VAL A 176 8.44 15.69 -2.02
N THR A 177 8.81 15.80 -3.29
CA THR A 177 9.45 14.68 -3.99
C THR A 177 10.80 14.32 -3.35
N HIS A 178 11.60 15.31 -2.93
CA HIS A 178 12.82 15.10 -2.15
C HIS A 178 12.55 14.44 -0.80
N GLU A 179 11.57 14.92 -0.03
CA GLU A 179 11.21 14.38 1.29
C GLU A 179 10.70 12.93 1.22
N LEU A 180 9.98 12.59 0.15
CA LEU A 180 9.61 11.19 -0.13
C LEU A 180 10.84 10.32 -0.38
N GLY A 181 11.96 10.89 -0.84
CA GLY A 181 13.25 10.20 -0.88
C GLY A 181 13.65 9.66 0.49
N HIS A 182 13.47 10.45 1.55
CA HIS A 182 13.73 10.01 2.92
C HIS A 182 12.67 9.02 3.41
N SER A 183 11.40 9.38 3.37
CA SER A 183 10.34 8.62 4.04
C SER A 183 9.94 7.33 3.30
N PHE A 184 10.08 7.29 1.98
CA PHE A 184 9.72 6.13 1.16
C PHE A 184 10.92 5.28 0.74
N ALA A 185 12.02 5.92 0.34
CA ALA A 185 13.21 5.23 -0.16
C ALA A 185 14.35 5.12 0.88
N GLY A 186 14.25 5.82 2.03
CA GLY A 186 15.30 5.79 3.07
C GLY A 186 16.60 6.44 2.62
N LEU A 187 16.54 7.39 1.68
CA LEU A 187 17.70 8.11 1.16
C LEU A 187 18.20 9.11 2.20
N GLY A 188 19.51 9.39 2.20
CA GLY A 188 20.14 10.46 2.95
C GLY A 188 20.29 11.71 2.10
N ASP A 189 20.51 12.84 2.79
CA ASP A 189 20.79 14.12 2.13
C ASP A 189 22.18 14.13 1.50
N GLU A 190 22.25 14.56 0.25
CA GLU A 190 23.51 14.60 -0.51
C GLU A 190 24.23 15.94 -0.41
N TYR A 191 23.57 16.97 0.13
CA TYR A 191 24.21 18.25 0.43
C TYR A 191 25.05 18.18 1.72
N SER A 192 25.91 19.18 1.90
CA SER A 192 26.92 19.23 2.96
C SER A 192 26.77 20.42 3.91
N ASP A 193 25.65 21.14 3.83
CA ASP A 193 25.33 22.21 4.76
C ASP A 193 25.17 21.64 6.16
N ALA A 194 25.86 22.23 7.15
CA ALA A 194 25.94 21.66 8.48
C ALA A 194 24.57 21.63 9.18
N TYR A 195 24.22 20.46 9.73
CA TYR A 195 23.07 20.27 10.61
C TYR A 195 23.55 19.70 11.96
N PRO A 196 23.96 20.55 12.92
CA PRO A 196 24.55 20.10 14.17
C PRO A 196 23.62 19.15 14.94
N GLY A 197 24.13 17.99 15.33
CA GLY A 197 23.39 16.98 16.09
C GLY A 197 22.57 16.00 15.24
N TYR A 198 22.61 16.09 13.90
CA TYR A 198 22.08 15.03 13.05
C TYR A 198 22.88 13.74 13.25
N PRO A 199 22.22 12.57 13.39
CA PRO A 199 22.93 11.31 13.59
C PRO A 199 23.72 10.89 12.34
N ASP A 200 24.97 10.49 12.55
CA ASP A 200 25.83 9.91 11.51
C ASP A 200 25.40 8.46 11.23
N ILE A 201 24.38 8.28 10.40
CA ILE A 201 23.87 7.00 9.95
C ILE A 201 24.07 6.91 8.44
N GLU A 202 24.42 5.73 7.96
CA GLU A 202 24.80 5.51 6.58
C GLU A 202 23.60 5.07 5.74
N GLU A 203 23.11 5.90 4.81
CA GLU A 203 21.95 5.62 3.94
C GLU A 203 22.35 4.99 2.58
N PRO A 204 21.40 4.49 1.76
CA PRO A 204 21.72 3.87 0.47
C PRO A 204 22.55 4.73 -0.49
N ASN A 205 22.42 6.06 -0.43
CA ASN A 205 23.09 7.04 -1.30
C ASN A 205 24.16 7.89 -0.57
N THR A 206 24.47 7.61 0.69
CA THR A 206 25.50 8.31 1.48
C THR A 206 26.39 7.29 2.20
N THR A 207 27.70 7.51 2.25
CA THR A 207 28.61 6.57 2.93
C THR A 207 29.87 7.25 3.43
N LYS A 208 30.49 6.68 4.47
CA LYS A 208 31.87 6.97 4.91
C LYS A 208 32.88 6.00 4.28
N GLU A 209 32.40 4.91 3.67
CA GLU A 209 33.26 3.86 3.11
C GLU A 209 33.99 4.33 1.84
N THR A 210 35.27 3.98 1.75
CA THR A 210 36.15 4.32 0.63
C THR A 210 36.79 3.10 -0.01
N VAL A 211 36.70 1.92 0.62
CA VAL A 211 37.13 0.64 0.06
C VAL A 211 36.18 0.26 -1.08
N PRO A 212 36.63 0.16 -2.33
CA PRO A 212 35.76 0.00 -3.50
C PRO A 212 34.74 -1.14 -3.40
N ASP A 213 35.15 -2.28 -2.85
CA ASP A 213 34.28 -3.46 -2.72
C ASP A 213 33.22 -3.36 -1.61
N LYS A 214 33.33 -2.36 -0.73
CA LYS A 214 32.39 -2.13 0.36
C LYS A 214 31.46 -0.94 0.12
N ILE A 215 31.72 -0.13 -0.91
CA ILE A 215 30.82 0.95 -1.33
C ILE A 215 29.48 0.35 -1.75
N LYS A 216 28.40 0.87 -1.17
CA LYS A 216 27.02 0.36 -1.36
C LYS A 216 26.61 0.28 -2.82
N TRP A 217 26.94 1.30 -3.61
CA TRP A 217 26.62 1.40 -5.04
C TRP A 217 27.77 1.01 -5.97
N LYS A 218 28.70 0.16 -5.52
CA LYS A 218 29.85 -0.29 -6.33
C LYS A 218 29.47 -0.86 -7.71
N SER A 219 28.30 -1.49 -7.84
CA SER A 219 27.76 -2.02 -9.11
C SER A 219 27.50 -0.93 -10.17
N TRP A 220 27.39 0.33 -9.75
CA TRP A 220 27.22 1.49 -10.60
C TRP A 220 28.53 2.17 -10.98
N ILE A 221 29.59 1.98 -10.20
CA ILE A 221 30.89 2.60 -10.44
C ILE A 221 31.63 1.83 -11.53
N VAL A 222 31.92 2.49 -12.65
CA VAL A 222 32.77 1.92 -13.71
C VAL A 222 34.19 1.73 -13.17
N LYS A 223 34.84 0.61 -13.48
CA LYS A 223 36.17 0.25 -12.96
C LYS A 223 37.27 1.33 -13.13
N THR A 224 37.14 2.18 -14.15
CA THR A 224 38.10 3.26 -14.45
C THR A 224 37.80 4.56 -13.70
N THR A 225 36.70 4.65 -12.96
CA THR A 225 36.35 5.83 -12.17
C THR A 225 37.24 5.91 -10.93
N PRO A 226 37.95 7.03 -10.67
CA PRO A 226 38.76 7.19 -9.47
C PRO A 226 37.90 7.15 -8.20
N ILE A 227 38.48 6.66 -7.11
CA ILE A 227 37.86 6.61 -5.78
C ILE A 227 38.84 7.22 -4.76
N PRO A 228 38.51 8.34 -4.09
CA PRO A 228 37.35 9.20 -4.33
C PRO A 228 37.33 9.81 -5.73
N THR A 229 36.14 10.14 -6.24
CA THR A 229 35.96 10.71 -7.58
C THR A 229 36.09 12.23 -7.54
N PRO A 230 36.97 12.85 -8.35
CA PRO A 230 37.12 14.30 -8.40
C PRO A 230 35.84 15.01 -8.84
N LYS A 231 35.51 16.14 -8.19
CA LYS A 231 34.34 16.99 -8.53
C LYS A 231 34.61 17.87 -9.74
N THR A 232 34.89 17.26 -10.90
CA THR A 232 35.17 17.97 -12.15
C THR A 232 34.13 17.66 -13.22
N ALA A 233 34.00 18.51 -14.23
CA ALA A 233 33.07 18.32 -15.34
C ALA A 233 33.29 16.98 -16.07
N GLN A 234 34.53 16.46 -16.09
CA GLN A 234 34.88 15.16 -16.66
C GLN A 234 34.07 14.01 -16.02
N TYR A 235 33.74 14.11 -14.73
CA TYR A 235 33.00 13.09 -13.99
C TYR A 235 31.53 13.47 -13.75
N GLY A 236 31.03 14.55 -14.36
CA GLY A 236 29.67 15.05 -14.11
C GLY A 236 28.54 14.07 -14.46
N SER A 237 28.78 13.16 -15.40
CA SER A 237 27.80 12.16 -15.85
C SER A 237 28.01 10.76 -15.28
N VAL A 238 29.11 10.48 -14.57
CA VAL A 238 29.40 9.12 -14.06
C VAL A 238 28.89 8.95 -12.64
N VAL A 239 28.55 7.72 -12.28
CA VAL A 239 28.39 7.36 -10.86
C VAL A 239 29.79 7.12 -10.28
N GLY A 240 30.07 7.76 -9.15
CA GLY A 240 31.37 7.75 -8.48
C GLY A 240 31.24 7.80 -6.97
N LEU A 241 32.31 8.18 -6.28
CA LEU A 241 32.36 8.42 -4.84
C LEU A 241 32.79 9.87 -4.60
N PHE A 242 31.84 10.81 -4.68
CA PHE A 242 32.11 12.24 -4.58
C PHE A 242 32.04 12.70 -3.12
N GLU A 243 33.10 13.31 -2.61
CA GLU A 243 33.15 13.78 -1.21
C GLU A 243 32.12 14.89 -0.93
N GLY A 244 31.67 15.01 0.31
CA GLY A 244 30.64 15.93 0.76
C GLY A 244 29.25 15.33 0.62
N ALA A 245 28.62 15.02 1.74
CA ALA A 245 27.26 14.50 1.82
C ALA A 245 26.86 14.50 3.30
N HIS A 246 25.60 14.21 3.59
CA HIS A 246 25.16 13.97 4.97
C HIS A 246 25.50 15.12 5.91
N TYR A 247 25.38 16.37 5.44
CA TYR A 247 25.71 17.56 6.23
C TYR A 247 27.19 17.72 6.60
N HIS A 248 28.09 16.97 5.94
CA HIS A 248 29.54 17.04 6.11
C HIS A 248 30.22 17.42 4.82
N THR A 249 31.19 18.32 4.88
CA THR A 249 32.00 18.72 3.70
C THR A 249 33.10 17.72 3.37
N THR A 250 33.52 16.89 4.33
CA THR A 250 34.60 15.89 4.21
C THR A 250 34.24 14.59 4.91
N GLY A 251 34.87 13.48 4.50
CA GLY A 251 34.71 12.17 5.15
C GLY A 251 33.38 11.44 4.89
N TRP A 252 32.44 12.08 4.19
CA TRP A 252 31.20 11.50 3.68
C TRP A 252 31.13 11.65 2.17
N TYR A 253 30.46 10.72 1.51
CA TYR A 253 30.44 10.62 0.05
C TYR A 253 29.05 10.34 -0.49
N ARG A 254 28.79 10.84 -1.71
CA ARG A 254 27.56 10.65 -2.50
C ARG A 254 27.86 10.10 -3.90
N PRO A 255 26.86 9.53 -4.59
CA PRO A 255 27.06 8.85 -5.87
C PRO A 255 27.26 9.77 -7.07
N LYS A 256 26.71 11.00 -7.06
CA LYS A 256 26.69 11.91 -8.21
C LYS A 256 26.89 13.38 -7.82
N LEU A 257 27.29 14.18 -8.82
CA LEU A 257 27.35 15.64 -8.68
C LEU A 257 25.99 16.34 -8.82
N SER A 258 24.97 15.63 -9.32
CA SER A 258 23.60 16.13 -9.49
C SER A 258 22.62 15.04 -9.08
N CYS A 259 21.74 15.35 -8.13
CA CYS A 259 20.69 14.46 -7.64
C CYS A 259 19.59 15.30 -6.99
N LYS A 260 18.34 14.81 -7.02
CA LYS A 260 17.23 15.42 -6.28
C LYS A 260 17.48 15.48 -4.76
N MET A 261 18.28 14.56 -4.22
CA MET A 261 18.72 14.59 -2.80
C MET A 261 19.82 15.63 -2.52
N LEU A 262 20.38 16.26 -3.55
CA LEU A 262 21.38 17.32 -3.43
C LEU A 262 20.78 18.70 -3.72
N SER A 263 19.92 18.78 -4.74
CA SER A 263 19.35 20.03 -5.24
C SER A 263 17.99 19.80 -5.87
N LEU A 264 17.09 20.78 -5.75
CA LEU A 264 15.77 20.74 -6.39
C LEU A 264 15.85 21.01 -7.91
N GLY A 265 14.81 20.64 -8.67
CA GLY A 265 14.75 20.87 -10.13
C GLY A 265 15.54 19.88 -11.00
N VAL A 266 16.18 18.87 -10.39
CA VAL A 266 16.87 17.77 -11.08
C VAL A 266 16.26 16.41 -10.68
N PRO A 267 16.37 15.36 -11.51
CA PRO A 267 15.87 14.03 -11.17
C PRO A 267 16.72 13.35 -10.08
N PHE A 268 16.21 12.25 -9.52
CA PHE A 268 17.02 11.34 -8.71
C PHE A 268 18.19 10.78 -9.52
N CYS A 269 19.35 10.63 -8.88
CA CYS A 269 20.46 9.92 -9.49
C CYS A 269 20.16 8.42 -9.65
N GLU A 270 21.02 7.69 -10.35
CA GLU A 270 20.85 6.26 -10.62
C GLU A 270 20.77 5.42 -9.34
N VAL A 271 21.57 5.76 -8.32
CA VAL A 271 21.59 5.05 -7.03
C VAL A 271 20.32 5.33 -6.22
N CYS A 272 19.86 6.57 -6.19
CA CYS A 272 18.57 6.91 -5.60
C CYS A 272 17.41 6.26 -6.37
N SER A 273 17.50 6.20 -7.70
CA SER A 273 16.50 5.57 -8.55
C SER A 273 16.41 4.06 -8.31
N GLU A 274 17.54 3.37 -8.17
CA GLU A 274 17.59 1.95 -7.77
C GLU A 274 16.89 1.73 -6.43
N THR A 275 17.16 2.61 -5.47
CA THR A 275 16.55 2.53 -4.13
C THR A 275 15.04 2.75 -4.18
N PHE A 276 14.54 3.70 -4.98
CA PHE A 276 13.11 3.88 -5.21
C PHE A 276 12.45 2.65 -5.83
N VAL A 277 13.04 2.11 -6.90
CA VAL A 277 12.49 0.94 -7.59
C VAL A 277 12.45 -0.27 -6.67
N THR A 278 13.54 -0.55 -5.95
CA THR A 278 13.57 -1.65 -4.98
C THR A 278 12.59 -1.41 -3.83
N SER A 279 12.38 -0.17 -3.38
CA SER A 279 11.34 0.15 -2.40
C SER A 279 9.93 -0.14 -2.92
N TYR A 280 9.59 0.16 -4.19
CA TYR A 280 8.28 -0.23 -4.73
C TYR A 280 8.03 -1.74 -4.60
N TYR A 281 9.05 -2.54 -4.89
CA TYR A 281 8.99 -4.00 -4.82
C TYR A 281 9.16 -4.59 -3.41
N LYS A 282 9.36 -3.75 -2.37
CA LYS A 282 9.16 -4.15 -0.97
C LYS A 282 7.68 -4.16 -0.60
N PHE A 283 6.88 -3.27 -1.18
CA PHE A 283 5.44 -3.20 -0.99
C PHE A 283 4.68 -4.12 -1.96
N LEU A 284 5.22 -4.28 -3.17
CA LEU A 284 4.55 -4.95 -4.27
C LEU A 284 5.36 -6.13 -4.79
N ARG A 285 4.68 -7.09 -5.41
CA ARG A 285 5.31 -8.20 -6.12
C ARG A 285 4.98 -8.11 -7.61
N PRO A 286 5.90 -8.52 -8.51
CA PRO A 286 5.65 -8.51 -9.95
C PRO A 286 4.34 -9.18 -10.39
N ILE A 287 3.93 -10.29 -9.76
CA ILE A 287 2.66 -10.96 -10.04
C ILE A 287 1.58 -10.39 -9.12
N GLU A 288 0.57 -9.76 -9.72
CA GLU A 288 -0.58 -9.20 -9.03
C GLU A 288 -1.57 -10.30 -8.61
N SER A 289 -1.88 -11.20 -9.55
CA SER A 289 -2.76 -12.35 -9.35
C SER A 289 -2.48 -13.43 -10.40
N PHE A 290 -3.04 -14.62 -10.21
CA PHE A 290 -2.88 -15.75 -11.12
C PHE A 290 -4.10 -16.67 -11.07
N SER A 291 -4.26 -17.49 -12.11
CA SER A 291 -5.31 -18.50 -12.22
C SER A 291 -4.75 -19.77 -12.85
N PRO A 292 -5.18 -20.98 -12.43
CA PRO A 292 -6.03 -21.25 -11.27
C PRO A 292 -5.41 -20.81 -9.94
N ILE A 293 -6.22 -20.41 -8.96
CA ILE A 293 -5.73 -20.05 -7.62
C ILE A 293 -5.27 -21.31 -6.87
N SER A 294 -5.92 -22.45 -7.11
CA SER A 294 -5.47 -23.74 -6.58
C SER A 294 -4.13 -24.11 -7.21
N PRO A 295 -3.08 -24.40 -6.40
CA PRO A 295 -1.82 -24.90 -6.94
C PRO A 295 -1.98 -26.33 -7.47
N GLU A 296 -2.95 -27.10 -6.99
CA GLU A 296 -3.20 -28.46 -7.47
C GLU A 296 -4.23 -28.45 -8.62
N ILE A 297 -3.88 -29.10 -9.74
CA ILE A 297 -4.71 -29.22 -10.94
C ILE A 297 -4.81 -30.71 -11.31
N PHE A 298 -6.03 -31.19 -11.54
CA PHE A 298 -6.29 -32.56 -11.95
C PHE A 298 -6.88 -32.56 -13.36
N LEU A 299 -6.29 -33.33 -14.27
CA LEU A 299 -6.72 -33.42 -15.67
C LEU A 299 -6.85 -34.89 -16.08
N SER A 300 -7.85 -35.19 -16.92
CA SER A 300 -7.76 -36.37 -17.77
C SER A 300 -6.76 -36.13 -18.91
N ASP A 301 -6.20 -37.20 -19.46
CA ASP A 301 -5.32 -37.20 -20.63
C ASP A 301 -5.92 -36.53 -21.90
N THR A 302 -7.23 -36.30 -21.92
CA THR A 302 -7.96 -35.59 -22.97
C THR A 302 -8.21 -34.11 -22.69
N GLN A 303 -7.93 -33.63 -21.47
CA GLN A 303 -8.23 -32.26 -21.04
C GLN A 303 -7.07 -31.30 -21.25
N SER A 304 -7.38 -30.01 -21.12
CA SER A 304 -6.40 -28.93 -21.09
C SER A 304 -6.77 -27.90 -20.04
N VAL A 305 -5.78 -27.23 -19.49
CA VAL A 305 -5.94 -26.08 -18.59
C VAL A 305 -5.23 -24.85 -19.17
N ILE A 306 -5.77 -23.67 -18.91
CA ILE A 306 -5.08 -22.40 -19.17
C ILE A 306 -4.62 -21.88 -17.82
N LEU A 307 -3.30 -21.73 -17.69
CA LEU A 307 -2.67 -20.99 -16.62
C LEU A 307 -2.63 -19.52 -17.03
N SER A 308 -2.86 -18.61 -16.10
CA SER A 308 -2.74 -17.19 -16.36
C SER A 308 -2.15 -16.45 -15.17
N ILE A 309 -1.53 -15.32 -15.46
CA ILE A 309 -1.03 -14.36 -14.50
C ILE A 309 -1.56 -12.97 -14.87
N ILE A 310 -1.68 -12.09 -13.89
CA ILE A 310 -1.74 -10.64 -14.09
C ILE A 310 -0.50 -10.10 -13.40
N HIS A 311 0.27 -9.28 -14.08
CA HIS A 311 1.51 -8.73 -13.55
C HIS A 311 1.53 -7.20 -13.64
N LEU A 312 2.30 -6.59 -12.74
CA LEU A 312 2.57 -5.16 -12.77
C LEU A 312 3.39 -4.83 -14.03
N ASN A 313 3.05 -3.71 -14.66
CA ASN A 313 3.62 -3.29 -15.94
C ASN A 313 4.24 -1.89 -15.81
N PRO A 314 5.54 -1.77 -15.57
CA PRO A 314 6.23 -0.50 -15.63
C PRO A 314 6.19 0.05 -17.06
N THR A 315 5.94 1.36 -17.20
CA THR A 315 5.81 2.03 -18.49
C THR A 315 7.15 2.09 -19.23
N GLY A 316 7.17 1.61 -20.47
CA GLY A 316 8.36 1.66 -21.33
C GLY A 316 9.52 0.76 -20.86
N LYS A 317 9.25 -0.22 -19.98
CA LYS A 317 10.23 -1.20 -19.49
C LYS A 317 9.82 -2.61 -19.93
N SER A 318 10.80 -3.51 -20.00
CA SER A 318 10.59 -4.90 -20.38
C SER A 318 10.33 -5.76 -19.14
N ILE A 319 9.08 -6.17 -18.94
CA ILE A 319 8.78 -7.33 -18.10
C ILE A 319 9.13 -8.58 -18.91
N GLU A 320 9.84 -9.50 -18.27
CA GLU A 320 10.09 -10.84 -18.80
C GLU A 320 9.13 -11.83 -18.11
N VAL A 321 8.44 -12.64 -18.91
CA VAL A 321 7.59 -13.75 -18.45
C VAL A 321 8.17 -15.03 -19.03
N GLU A 322 8.42 -16.01 -18.17
CA GLU A 322 8.95 -17.31 -18.57
C GLU A 322 8.09 -18.45 -18.01
N TRP A 323 7.65 -19.34 -18.88
CA TRP A 323 6.89 -20.53 -18.51
C TRP A 323 7.77 -21.78 -18.57
N PHE A 324 7.55 -22.67 -17.60
CA PHE A 324 8.25 -23.94 -17.47
C PHE A 324 7.27 -25.07 -17.22
N VAL A 325 7.53 -26.23 -17.80
CA VAL A 325 6.87 -27.49 -17.42
C VAL A 325 7.94 -28.55 -17.22
N ASP A 326 7.94 -29.18 -16.04
CA ASP A 326 8.92 -30.18 -15.59
C ASP A 326 10.36 -29.68 -15.70
N GLY A 327 10.56 -28.40 -15.34
CA GLY A 327 11.86 -27.73 -15.40
C GLY A 327 12.30 -27.32 -16.81
N ILE A 328 11.54 -27.65 -17.86
CA ILE A 328 11.86 -27.30 -19.24
C ILE A 328 11.16 -26.00 -19.62
N ARG A 329 11.97 -24.99 -19.99
CA ARG A 329 11.49 -23.68 -20.50
C ARG A 329 10.68 -23.88 -21.79
N ARG A 330 9.54 -23.20 -21.88
CA ARG A 330 8.67 -23.21 -23.08
C ARG A 330 8.92 -21.95 -23.91
N ASN A 331 9.05 -22.11 -25.23
CA ASN A 331 9.33 -21.02 -26.16
C ASN A 331 8.02 -20.45 -26.71
N GLY A 332 7.85 -19.12 -26.73
CA GLY A 332 6.77 -18.45 -27.46
C GLY A 332 5.70 -17.74 -26.61
N GLU A 333 5.83 -17.68 -25.29
CA GLU A 333 4.75 -17.23 -24.41
C GLU A 333 5.21 -16.11 -23.47
N ASN A 334 5.65 -14.99 -24.04
CA ASN A 334 5.72 -13.71 -23.31
C ASN A 334 4.30 -13.18 -22.93
N GLU A 335 3.28 -14.02 -23.10
CA GLU A 335 1.90 -13.73 -22.83
C GLU A 335 1.58 -14.04 -21.37
N SER A 336 0.60 -13.32 -20.84
CA SER A 336 0.09 -13.51 -19.49
C SER A 336 -0.67 -14.84 -19.30
N THR A 337 -0.68 -15.73 -20.31
CA THR A 337 -1.36 -17.02 -20.29
C THR A 337 -0.51 -18.12 -20.92
N PHE A 338 -0.68 -19.35 -20.41
CA PHE A 338 -0.05 -20.55 -20.93
C PHE A 338 -1.04 -21.72 -20.93
N LYS A 339 -1.20 -22.39 -22.08
CA LYS A 339 -2.11 -23.54 -22.21
C LYS A 339 -1.35 -24.85 -22.09
N ILE A 340 -1.79 -25.68 -21.15
CA ILE A 340 -1.30 -27.04 -20.95
C ILE A 340 -2.34 -28.01 -21.50
N VAL A 341 -1.94 -28.82 -22.47
CA VAL A 341 -2.74 -29.93 -23.00
C VAL A 341 -2.21 -31.22 -22.38
N ALA A 342 -3.01 -31.91 -21.57
CA ALA A 342 -2.55 -33.05 -20.76
C ALA A 342 -1.89 -34.15 -21.60
N LYS A 343 -2.42 -34.39 -22.82
CA LYS A 343 -1.87 -35.35 -23.78
C LYS A 343 -0.40 -35.11 -24.15
N ASP A 344 0.06 -33.86 -24.12
CA ASP A 344 1.42 -33.50 -24.54
C ASP A 344 2.48 -33.84 -23.48
N PHE A 345 2.06 -34.05 -22.23
CA PHE A 345 2.94 -34.30 -21.09
C PHE A 345 2.85 -35.74 -20.58
N GLY A 346 1.75 -36.44 -20.90
CA GLY A 346 1.54 -37.83 -20.52
C GLY A 346 0.84 -37.97 -19.17
N ILE A 347 0.61 -39.22 -18.77
CA ILE A 347 -0.04 -39.56 -17.49
C ILE A 347 1.00 -39.51 -16.39
N GLY A 348 0.66 -38.90 -15.26
CA GLY A 348 1.57 -38.78 -14.13
C GLY A 348 1.47 -37.43 -13.42
N GLN A 349 2.51 -37.14 -12.64
CA GLN A 349 2.66 -35.87 -11.93
C GLN A 349 3.58 -34.97 -12.74
N HIS A 350 3.13 -33.73 -12.93
CA HIS A 350 3.86 -32.69 -13.64
C HIS A 350 3.89 -31.42 -12.79
N THR A 351 4.87 -30.57 -13.06
CA THR A 351 4.95 -29.23 -12.48
C THR A 351 4.93 -28.20 -13.57
N ALA A 352 4.10 -27.17 -13.43
CA ALA A 352 4.12 -26.01 -14.29
C ALA A 352 4.36 -24.76 -13.44
N TYR A 353 5.25 -23.88 -13.87
CA TYR A 353 5.48 -22.64 -13.16
C TYR A 353 5.81 -21.49 -14.10
N CYS A 354 5.48 -20.30 -13.63
CA CYS A 354 5.76 -19.04 -14.31
C CYS A 354 6.74 -18.23 -13.47
N ILE A 355 7.69 -17.56 -14.13
CA ILE A 355 8.55 -16.56 -13.51
C ILE A 355 8.32 -15.22 -14.21
N VAL A 356 8.07 -14.18 -13.42
CA VAL A 356 7.94 -12.80 -13.91
C VAL A 356 9.09 -11.97 -13.35
N ARG A 357 9.76 -11.19 -14.20
CA ARG A 357 10.86 -10.30 -13.80
C ARG A 357 10.71 -8.91 -14.40
N ASP A 358 10.93 -7.87 -13.59
CA ASP A 358 11.27 -6.56 -14.12
C ASP A 358 12.76 -6.53 -14.48
N THR A 359 13.05 -6.37 -15.78
CA THR A 359 14.43 -6.34 -16.31
C THR A 359 14.99 -4.92 -16.42
N THR A 360 14.37 -3.95 -15.75
CA THR A 360 14.81 -2.56 -15.71
C THR A 360 16.32 -2.42 -15.45
N LEU A 361 16.98 -1.61 -16.25
CA LEU A 361 18.38 -1.25 -16.02
C LEU A 361 18.59 -0.29 -14.84
N LEU A 362 17.50 0.12 -14.18
CA LEU A 362 17.53 0.98 -12.99
C LEU A 362 17.92 0.21 -11.74
N VAL A 363 17.96 -1.12 -11.76
CA VAL A 363 18.41 -1.95 -10.64
C VAL A 363 19.51 -2.88 -11.13
N ARG A 364 20.72 -2.67 -10.62
CA ARG A 364 21.91 -3.50 -10.88
C ARG A 364 22.20 -4.47 -9.75
N ASN A 365 21.68 -4.21 -8.56
CA ASN A 365 21.88 -5.05 -7.39
C ASN A 365 20.54 -5.34 -6.70
N ASP A 366 20.02 -6.57 -6.88
CA ASP A 366 18.80 -7.06 -6.23
C ASP A 366 19.07 -8.37 -5.48
N PRO A 367 19.83 -8.33 -4.36
CA PRO A 367 20.22 -9.54 -3.64
C PRO A 367 19.01 -10.25 -3.00
N SER A 368 17.91 -9.53 -2.79
CA SER A 368 16.67 -10.05 -2.21
C SER A 368 15.68 -10.54 -3.25
N THR A 369 16.01 -10.48 -4.55
CA THR A 369 15.14 -10.91 -5.66
C THR A 369 13.75 -10.26 -5.64
N LEU A 370 13.70 -8.97 -5.26
CA LEU A 370 12.47 -8.18 -5.17
C LEU A 370 11.79 -8.01 -6.54
N LEU A 371 12.57 -7.83 -7.60
CA LEU A 371 12.07 -7.59 -8.95
C LEU A 371 11.62 -8.87 -9.67
N ARG A 372 11.63 -10.01 -8.98
CA ARG A 372 11.28 -11.34 -9.52
C ARG A 372 10.19 -11.97 -8.67
N ASP A 373 9.21 -12.60 -9.32
CA ASP A 373 8.21 -13.42 -8.66
C ASP A 373 7.92 -14.71 -9.42
N SER A 374 7.27 -15.68 -8.78
CA SER A 374 6.90 -16.93 -9.42
C SER A 374 5.64 -17.56 -8.84
N VAL A 375 4.89 -18.26 -9.70
CA VAL A 375 3.74 -19.08 -9.34
C VAL A 375 4.00 -20.50 -9.81
N LEU A 376 3.63 -21.48 -8.98
CA LEU A 376 3.80 -22.90 -9.25
C LEU A 376 2.47 -23.64 -9.13
N TRP A 377 2.22 -24.51 -10.09
CA TRP A 377 1.11 -25.44 -10.14
C TRP A 377 1.63 -26.89 -10.24
N ASN A 378 1.05 -27.77 -9.44
CA ASN A 378 1.22 -29.22 -9.50
C ASN A 378 0.06 -29.81 -10.31
N ILE A 379 0.37 -30.61 -11.31
CA ILE A 379 -0.60 -31.13 -12.28
C ILE A 379 -0.59 -32.66 -12.25
N SER A 380 -1.71 -33.24 -11.86
CA SER A 380 -1.95 -34.68 -11.93
C SER A 380 -2.74 -35.02 -13.19
N VAL A 381 -2.15 -35.81 -14.10
CA VAL A 381 -2.82 -36.32 -15.30
C VAL A 381 -3.15 -37.80 -15.13
N SER A 382 -4.39 -38.19 -15.37
CA SER A 382 -4.87 -39.58 -15.33
C SER A 382 -5.59 -40.00 -16.62
N ASN A 383 -5.74 -41.31 -16.88
CA ASN A 383 -6.52 -41.77 -18.04
C ASN A 383 -7.97 -41.31 -17.92
N ALA A 384 -8.58 -40.87 -19.02
CA ALA A 384 -10.01 -40.57 -19.08
C ALA A 384 -10.91 -41.74 -18.60
N SER A 385 -10.46 -42.99 -18.77
CA SER A 385 -11.15 -44.19 -18.28
C SER A 385 -10.99 -44.44 -16.77
N ASP A 386 -9.91 -43.95 -16.14
CA ASP A 386 -9.71 -44.05 -14.68
C ASP A 386 -10.41 -42.91 -13.93
N VAL A 387 -10.72 -41.80 -14.62
CA VAL A 387 -11.49 -40.66 -14.07
C VAL A 387 -12.95 -41.02 -13.81
N LEU A 388 -13.51 -42.01 -14.52
CA LEU A 388 -14.90 -42.44 -14.34
C LEU A 388 -15.15 -43.18 -13.01
N THR A 389 -14.10 -43.60 -12.28
CA THR A 389 -14.26 -44.39 -11.04
C THR A 389 -13.76 -43.73 -9.75
N ASP A 390 -13.12 -42.55 -9.77
CA ASP A 390 -12.70 -41.84 -8.52
C ASP A 390 -13.23 -40.39 -8.37
N HIS A 391 -13.94 -39.84 -9.37
CA HIS A 391 -14.36 -38.42 -9.34
C HIS A 391 -15.87 -38.16 -9.25
N LEU A 392 -16.74 -39.18 -9.30
CA LEU A 392 -18.18 -38.98 -9.05
C LEU A 392 -18.54 -38.85 -7.55
N ASP A 393 -17.61 -39.15 -6.63
CA ASP A 393 -17.85 -39.08 -5.19
C ASP A 393 -17.24 -37.84 -4.49
N LYS A 394 -16.49 -36.98 -5.20
CA LYS A 394 -15.75 -35.85 -4.57
C LYS A 394 -16.21 -34.44 -4.94
N ILE A 395 -16.98 -34.25 -6.01
CA ILE A 395 -17.64 -32.95 -6.28
C ILE A 395 -19.07 -33.05 -5.76
N PRO A 396 -19.43 -32.28 -4.71
CA PRO A 396 -20.80 -32.28 -4.22
C PRO A 396 -21.77 -31.89 -5.34
N ASN A 397 -22.91 -32.59 -5.44
CA ASN A 397 -23.92 -32.30 -6.46
C ASN A 397 -24.90 -31.17 -6.06
N HIS A 398 -24.79 -30.63 -4.84
CA HIS A 398 -25.59 -29.51 -4.35
C HIS A 398 -24.79 -28.65 -3.37
N PHE A 399 -25.22 -27.40 -3.19
CA PHE A 399 -24.73 -26.56 -2.10
C PHE A 399 -25.24 -27.10 -0.77
N PHE A 400 -24.37 -27.17 0.24
CA PHE A 400 -24.77 -27.65 1.57
C PHE A 400 -23.89 -27.04 2.65
N LEU A 401 -24.47 -26.53 3.74
CA LEU A 401 -23.76 -26.12 4.95
C LEU A 401 -23.98 -27.16 6.04
N GLU A 402 -22.94 -27.90 6.39
CA GLU A 402 -23.01 -28.95 7.42
C GLU A 402 -23.13 -28.35 8.81
N GLN A 403 -23.71 -29.10 9.74
CA GLN A 403 -23.68 -28.73 11.14
C GLN A 403 -22.23 -28.64 11.64
N ASN A 404 -21.91 -27.61 12.42
CA ASN A 404 -20.56 -27.46 12.95
C ASN A 404 -20.20 -28.59 13.93
N PHE A 405 -18.92 -28.95 14.00
CA PHE A 405 -18.44 -29.95 14.95
C PHE A 405 -17.18 -29.48 15.69
N PRO A 406 -17.14 -29.58 17.03
CA PRO A 406 -18.24 -30.00 17.91
C PRO A 406 -19.40 -28.98 17.96
N ASN A 407 -20.60 -29.39 18.38
CA ASN A 407 -21.73 -28.50 18.70
C ASN A 407 -22.59 -29.11 19.83
N PRO A 408 -22.62 -28.57 21.06
CA PRO A 408 -21.95 -27.33 21.50
C PRO A 408 -20.42 -27.38 21.44
N PHE A 409 -19.75 -26.23 21.37
CA PHE A 409 -18.29 -26.09 21.24
C PHE A 409 -17.67 -25.15 22.28
N ASN A 410 -16.37 -25.28 22.54
CA ASN A 410 -15.59 -24.43 23.47
C ASN A 410 -14.10 -24.34 23.09
N PRO A 411 -13.53 -23.15 22.83
CA PRO A 411 -14.18 -22.01 22.18
C PRO A 411 -14.13 -22.11 20.65
N ALA A 412 -13.60 -23.22 20.10
CA ALA A 412 -13.41 -23.40 18.66
C ALA A 412 -14.27 -24.55 18.09
N THR A 413 -14.68 -24.39 16.83
CA THR A 413 -15.46 -25.39 16.08
C THR A 413 -15.04 -25.40 14.61
N THR A 414 -15.34 -26.47 13.89
CA THR A 414 -15.16 -26.57 12.44
C THR A 414 -16.51 -26.53 11.74
N ILE A 415 -16.61 -25.71 10.69
CA ILE A 415 -17.79 -25.53 9.84
C ILE A 415 -17.46 -26.08 8.46
N ALA A 416 -18.19 -27.10 8.01
CA ALA A 416 -17.96 -27.72 6.70
C ALA A 416 -19.08 -27.34 5.72
N PHE A 417 -18.75 -27.19 4.44
CA PHE A 417 -19.73 -26.90 3.40
C PHE A 417 -19.32 -27.39 2.01
N ASN A 418 -20.31 -27.52 1.14
CA ASN A 418 -20.21 -28.05 -0.21
C ASN A 418 -20.56 -26.98 -1.24
N LEU A 419 -19.80 -26.93 -2.33
CA LEU A 419 -20.06 -26.10 -3.52
C LEU A 419 -20.10 -27.01 -4.76
N PRO A 420 -21.20 -27.04 -5.52
CA PRO A 420 -21.31 -27.84 -6.75
C PRO A 420 -20.76 -27.11 -7.98
N ILE A 421 -20.65 -25.79 -7.93
CA ILE A 421 -20.22 -24.92 -9.03
C ILE A 421 -19.32 -23.80 -8.50
N SER A 422 -18.44 -23.28 -9.36
CA SER A 422 -17.65 -22.09 -9.02
C SER A 422 -18.56 -20.91 -8.74
N SER A 423 -18.36 -20.22 -7.62
CA SER A 423 -19.17 -19.06 -7.25
C SER A 423 -18.54 -18.22 -6.14
N PHE A 424 -18.93 -16.95 -6.05
CA PHE A 424 -18.62 -16.09 -4.91
C PHE A 424 -19.37 -16.57 -3.67
N VAL A 425 -18.62 -16.99 -2.64
CA VAL A 425 -19.15 -17.54 -1.40
C VAL A 425 -18.90 -16.59 -0.25
N THR A 426 -19.95 -16.34 0.54
CA THR A 426 -19.83 -15.72 1.86
C THR A 426 -20.22 -16.72 2.96
N LEU A 427 -19.36 -16.89 3.96
CA LEU A 427 -19.64 -17.63 5.18
C LEU A 427 -19.58 -16.66 6.36
N THR A 428 -20.75 -16.30 6.92
CA THR A 428 -20.86 -15.22 7.90
C THR A 428 -21.53 -15.69 9.18
N VAL A 429 -21.02 -15.27 10.33
CA VAL A 429 -21.59 -15.56 11.65
C VAL A 429 -22.34 -14.33 12.18
N TYR A 430 -23.55 -14.56 12.71
CA TYR A 430 -24.44 -13.57 13.30
C TYR A 430 -24.80 -13.95 14.74
N ASP A 431 -25.16 -12.96 15.55
CA ASP A 431 -25.84 -13.20 16.82
C ASP A 431 -27.36 -13.42 16.64
N MET A 432 -28.06 -13.72 17.74
CA MET A 432 -29.52 -13.95 17.74
C MET A 432 -30.36 -12.71 17.38
N MET A 433 -29.77 -11.51 17.37
CA MET A 433 -30.43 -10.28 16.93
C MET A 433 -30.17 -10.00 15.44
N GLY A 434 -29.45 -10.87 14.74
CA GLY A 434 -29.09 -10.71 13.34
C GLY A 434 -27.94 -9.73 13.10
N ARG A 435 -27.20 -9.35 14.14
CA ARG A 435 -25.99 -8.52 13.98
C ARG A 435 -24.86 -9.40 13.48
N GLU A 436 -24.18 -8.94 12.43
CA GLU A 436 -22.97 -9.59 11.92
C GLU A 436 -21.86 -9.53 12.97
N ILE A 437 -21.32 -10.69 13.30
CA ILE A 437 -20.23 -10.83 14.26
C ILE A 437 -18.90 -10.96 13.53
N GLU A 438 -18.85 -11.79 12.49
CA GLU A 438 -17.62 -12.09 11.76
C GLU A 438 -17.93 -12.70 10.38
N ILE A 439 -17.22 -12.26 9.34
CA ILE A 439 -17.20 -12.90 8.03
C ILE A 439 -16.00 -13.83 7.97
N LEU A 440 -16.23 -15.14 7.89
CA LEU A 440 -15.18 -16.15 7.87
C LEU A 440 -14.62 -16.37 6.46
N ILE A 441 -15.45 -16.21 5.42
CA ILE A 441 -15.09 -16.36 4.01
C ILE A 441 -15.88 -15.33 3.21
N ALA A 442 -15.24 -14.66 2.24
CA ALA A 442 -15.87 -13.79 1.25
C ALA A 442 -15.03 -13.72 -0.04
N GLN A 443 -15.10 -14.76 -0.86
CA GLN A 443 -14.28 -14.88 -2.09
C GLN A 443 -14.91 -15.82 -3.13
N GLU A 444 -14.39 -15.77 -4.36
CA GLU A 444 -14.66 -16.78 -5.39
C GLU A 444 -14.02 -18.13 -5.00
N MET A 445 -14.80 -19.21 -5.09
CA MET A 445 -14.36 -20.57 -4.76
C MET A 445 -14.76 -21.55 -5.87
N SER A 446 -13.88 -22.50 -6.20
CA SER A 446 -14.18 -23.60 -7.13
C SER A 446 -15.09 -24.67 -6.50
N PRO A 447 -15.71 -25.58 -7.28
CA PRO A 447 -16.51 -26.66 -6.74
C PRO A 447 -15.69 -27.56 -5.82
N GLY A 448 -16.28 -28.00 -4.71
CA GLY A 448 -15.61 -28.86 -3.74
C GLY A 448 -16.30 -28.87 -2.38
N ARG A 449 -15.73 -29.67 -1.46
CA ARG A 449 -16.06 -29.67 -0.03
C ARG A 449 -14.99 -28.92 0.74
N PHE A 450 -15.40 -28.01 1.59
CA PHE A 450 -14.55 -27.07 2.32
C PHE A 450 -14.79 -27.17 3.83
N THR A 451 -13.79 -26.79 4.61
CA THR A 451 -13.87 -26.68 6.06
C THR A 451 -13.24 -25.38 6.54
N GLN A 452 -13.93 -24.67 7.42
CA GLN A 452 -13.49 -23.43 8.04
C GLN A 452 -13.48 -23.57 9.56
N GLN A 453 -12.35 -23.30 10.21
CA GLN A 453 -12.31 -23.21 11.67
C GLN A 453 -12.78 -21.83 12.13
N TRP A 454 -13.55 -21.82 13.22
CA TRP A 454 -13.99 -20.59 13.88
C TRP A 454 -13.63 -20.64 15.37
N ASN A 455 -12.98 -19.59 15.87
CA ASN A 455 -12.57 -19.45 17.27
C ASN A 455 -13.31 -18.29 17.93
N ALA A 456 -14.30 -18.61 18.76
CA ALA A 456 -15.20 -17.67 19.42
C ALA A 456 -14.74 -17.26 20.83
N SER A 457 -13.44 -17.35 21.15
CA SER A 457 -12.91 -17.11 22.50
C SER A 457 -13.27 -15.74 23.08
N LYS A 458 -13.38 -14.72 22.21
CA LYS A 458 -13.73 -13.33 22.57
C LYS A 458 -15.23 -13.07 22.73
N LEU A 459 -16.08 -14.06 22.48
CA LEU A 459 -17.53 -13.93 22.48
C LEU A 459 -18.17 -14.51 23.76
N SER A 460 -19.38 -14.06 24.10
CA SER A 460 -20.14 -14.58 25.25
C SER A 460 -20.75 -15.96 24.94
N GLY A 461 -20.89 -16.83 25.94
CA GLY A 461 -21.59 -18.10 25.77
C GLY A 461 -23.05 -17.87 25.32
N GLY A 462 -23.53 -18.67 24.37
CA GLY A 462 -24.84 -18.44 23.74
C GLY A 462 -25.00 -19.10 22.38
N ILE A 463 -26.09 -18.76 21.70
CA ILE A 463 -26.39 -19.26 20.35
C ILE A 463 -25.97 -18.21 19.31
N TYR A 464 -25.32 -18.68 18.26
CA TYR A 464 -24.96 -17.93 17.06
C TYR A 464 -25.55 -18.59 15.82
N ILE A 465 -25.67 -17.83 14.73
CA ILE A 465 -26.13 -18.32 13.44
C ILE A 465 -24.99 -18.21 12.44
N CYS A 466 -24.63 -19.29 11.76
CA CYS A 466 -23.74 -19.23 10.59
C CYS A 466 -24.57 -19.30 9.32
N GLU A 467 -24.28 -18.45 8.35
CA GLU A 467 -24.91 -18.41 7.03
C GLU A 467 -23.88 -18.68 5.94
N LEU A 468 -24.19 -19.63 5.05
CA LEU A 468 -23.50 -19.81 3.78
C LEU A 468 -24.38 -19.20 2.68
N ARG A 469 -23.81 -18.34 1.86
CA ARG A 469 -24.48 -17.73 0.71
C ARG A 469 -23.60 -17.77 -0.52
N SER A 470 -24.23 -18.07 -1.66
CA SER A 470 -23.63 -18.01 -2.99
C SER A 470 -24.73 -17.76 -4.02
N GLY A 471 -24.65 -16.62 -4.73
CA GLY A 471 -25.70 -16.18 -5.64
C GLY A 471 -27.08 -16.13 -4.96
N SER A 472 -28.03 -16.92 -5.45
CA SER A 472 -29.38 -17.07 -4.88
C SER A 472 -29.50 -18.13 -3.78
N TYR A 473 -28.47 -18.98 -3.59
CA TYR A 473 -28.45 -20.00 -2.55
C TYR A 473 -28.11 -19.39 -1.18
N LYS A 474 -28.83 -19.82 -0.16
CA LYS A 474 -28.64 -19.44 1.24
C LYS A 474 -29.02 -20.61 2.15
N GLN A 475 -28.13 -20.98 3.07
CA GLN A 475 -28.41 -21.94 4.15
C GLN A 475 -27.82 -21.44 5.47
N THR A 476 -28.52 -21.71 6.57
CA THR A 476 -28.06 -21.33 7.92
C THR A 476 -28.03 -22.52 8.88
N ILE A 477 -27.12 -22.47 9.85
CA ILE A 477 -27.00 -23.42 10.96
C ILE A 477 -26.89 -22.67 12.29
N LYS A 478 -27.25 -23.33 13.41
CA LYS A 478 -27.11 -22.79 14.76
C LYS A 478 -25.86 -23.33 15.44
N LEU A 479 -25.00 -22.44 15.93
CA LEU A 479 -23.78 -22.77 16.68
C LEU A 479 -24.02 -22.49 18.17
N ALA A 480 -23.81 -23.50 19.04
CA ALA A 480 -23.94 -23.33 20.50
C ALA A 480 -22.56 -23.23 21.16
N LEU A 481 -22.19 -22.03 21.60
CA LEU A 481 -20.95 -21.79 22.34
C LEU A 481 -21.20 -22.02 23.84
N ILE A 482 -20.49 -22.98 24.41
CA ILE A 482 -20.44 -23.23 25.86
C ILE A 482 -19.11 -22.70 26.41
N LYS A 483 -19.17 -22.04 27.56
CA LYS A 483 -18.00 -21.56 28.30
C LYS A 483 -17.82 -22.35 29.58
#